data_AF-A0A423P3N9-F1
#
_entry.id   AF-A0A423P3N9-F1
#
_cell.length_a   1.000
_cell.length_b   1.000
_cell.length_c   1.000
_cell.angle_alpha   90.00
_cell.angle_beta   90.00
_cell.angle_gamma   90.00
#
_symmetry.space_group_name_H-M   'P 1'
#
loop_
_entity.id
_entity.type
_entity.pdbx_description
1 polymer ?
#
loop_
_entity_poly.entity_id
_entity_poly.type
_entity_poly.pdbx_seq_one_letter_code
_entity_poly.pdbx_strand_id
1 'polypeptide(L)'
;MVSHEQIVDFSNRLTNGKDEAEASRDVMKFLCAGIGMVLQDEQVSPIVRDAFAVAHRYWFEGAENEHELNAARIKCWDFLEAKGRDVEIEDNEDAAVRALFCVMYPDRVSDEDFVQESFDWFFEMINRIGDFGHAFEQAATRVTRTAE
;
A
#
# COMPACT_ATOMS: atom_id res chain seq x y z
N MET A 1 5.64 -4.24 15.97
CA MET A 1 5.15 -3.06 15.25
C MET A 1 6.31 -2.56 14.41
N VAL A 2 6.07 -2.10 13.19
CA VAL A 2 7.12 -1.47 12.37
C VAL A 2 7.56 -0.18 13.06
N SER A 3 8.83 -0.09 13.45
CA SER A 3 9.34 1.07 14.19
C SER A 3 9.57 2.27 13.26
N HIS A 4 9.61 3.47 13.82
CA HIS A 4 9.93 4.68 13.04
C HIS A 4 11.32 4.56 12.37
N GLU A 5 12.31 3.98 13.05
CA GLU A 5 13.64 3.75 12.48
C GLU A 5 13.58 2.82 11.25
N GLN A 6 12.76 1.77 11.29
CA GLN A 6 12.54 0.88 10.14
C GLN A 6 11.84 1.61 8.99
N ILE A 7 10.81 2.40 9.28
CA ILE A 7 10.08 3.18 8.26
C ILE A 7 11.03 4.14 7.54
N VAL A 8 11.89 4.85 8.29
CA VAL A 8 12.92 5.73 7.72
C VAL A 8 13.93 4.94 6.88
N ASP A 9 14.40 3.78 7.35
CA ASP A 9 15.30 2.90 6.57
C ASP A 9 14.66 2.46 5.25
N PHE A 10 13.41 2.01 5.27
CA PHE A 10 12.68 1.60 4.08
C PHE A 10 12.54 2.74 3.07
N SER A 11 12.15 3.93 3.51
CA SER A 11 12.04 5.10 2.64
C SER A 11 13.39 5.39 1.98
N ASN A 12 14.46 5.49 2.76
CA ASN A 12 15.82 5.73 2.25
C ASN A 12 16.26 4.71 1.21
N ARG A 13 15.96 3.42 1.42
CA ARG A 13 16.32 2.34 0.49
C ARG A 13 15.53 2.38 -0.81
N LEU A 14 14.30 2.87 -0.76
CA LEU A 14 13.43 2.98 -1.93
C LEU A 14 13.77 4.20 -2.77
N THR A 15 14.22 5.30 -2.15
CA THR A 15 14.39 6.61 -2.81
C THR A 15 15.83 7.02 -3.11
N ASN A 16 16.82 6.63 -2.29
CA ASN A 16 18.18 7.15 -2.43
C ASN A 16 18.84 6.76 -3.76
N GLY A 17 19.34 7.76 -4.48
CA GLY A 17 20.11 7.57 -5.70
C GLY A 17 19.28 7.26 -6.95
N LYS A 18 17.94 7.33 -6.85
CA LYS A 18 17.02 7.13 -7.97
C LYS A 18 16.43 8.45 -8.45
N ASP A 19 15.90 8.45 -9.67
CA ASP A 19 15.04 9.55 -10.09
C ASP A 19 13.69 9.49 -9.36
N GLU A 20 13.03 10.65 -9.26
CA GLU A 20 11.79 10.83 -8.49
C GLU A 20 10.66 9.91 -8.95
N ALA A 21 10.52 9.69 -10.27
CA ALA A 21 9.46 8.85 -10.82
C ALA A 21 9.73 7.36 -10.55
N GLU A 22 10.98 6.93 -10.66
CA GLU A 22 11.41 5.57 -10.29
C GLU A 22 11.23 5.32 -8.79
N ALA A 23 11.70 6.24 -7.94
CA ALA A 23 11.56 6.18 -6.48
C ALA A 23 10.09 6.06 -6.06
N SER A 24 9.23 6.92 -6.60
CA SER A 24 7.80 6.92 -6.28
C SER A 24 7.10 5.64 -6.74
N ARG A 25 7.47 5.11 -7.92
CA ARG A 25 6.93 3.83 -8.40
C ARG A 25 7.37 2.65 -7.53
N ASP A 26 8.62 2.66 -7.07
CA ASP A 26 9.13 1.63 -6.17
C ASP A 26 8.49 1.68 -4.78
N VAL A 27 8.20 2.88 -4.27
CA VAL A 27 7.38 3.05 -3.08
C VAL A 27 6.00 2.40 -3.28
N MET A 28 5.28 2.72 -4.36
CA MET A 28 3.95 2.14 -4.61
C MET A 28 3.97 0.62 -4.74
N LYS A 29 4.97 0.07 -5.43
CA LYS A 29 5.17 -1.39 -5.50
C LYS A 29 5.46 -1.99 -4.13
N PHE A 30 6.32 -1.37 -3.33
CA PHE A 30 6.65 -1.83 -1.99
C PHE A 30 5.42 -1.84 -1.07
N LEU A 31 4.64 -0.76 -1.06
CA LEU A 31 3.38 -0.68 -0.32
C LEU A 31 2.39 -1.75 -0.79
N CYS A 32 2.21 -1.91 -2.11
CA CYS A 32 1.32 -2.91 -2.68
C CYS A 32 1.74 -4.33 -2.31
N ALA A 33 3.04 -4.65 -2.35
CA ALA A 33 3.56 -5.94 -1.90
C ALA A 33 3.31 -6.16 -0.41
N GLY A 34 3.49 -5.12 0.41
CA GLY A 34 3.20 -5.14 1.84
C GLY A 34 1.76 -5.51 2.16
N ILE A 35 0.79 -4.93 1.43
CA ILE A 35 -0.63 -5.28 1.55
C ILE A 35 -0.83 -6.77 1.27
N GLY A 36 -0.23 -7.27 0.19
CA GLY A 36 -0.35 -8.68 -0.18
C GLY A 36 0.10 -9.62 0.94
N MET A 37 1.16 -9.26 1.68
CA MET A 37 1.62 -10.04 2.83
C MET A 37 0.63 -10.00 3.99
N VAL A 38 0.10 -8.82 4.30
CA VAL A 38 -0.88 -8.63 5.38
C VAL A 38 -2.17 -9.40 5.09
N LEU A 39 -2.63 -9.41 3.84
CA LEU A 39 -3.87 -10.08 3.44
C LEU A 39 -3.75 -11.61 3.35
N GLN A 40 -2.54 -12.18 3.33
CA GLN A 40 -2.38 -13.65 3.27
C GLN A 40 -2.85 -14.34 4.55
N ASP A 41 -2.71 -13.67 5.68
CA ASP A 41 -3.03 -14.23 7.01
C ASP A 41 -4.43 -13.84 7.49
N GLU A 42 -5.13 -12.96 6.77
CA GLU A 42 -6.40 -12.38 7.18
C GLU A 42 -7.61 -12.93 6.40
N GLN A 43 -8.70 -13.22 7.13
CA GLN A 43 -9.99 -13.47 6.50
C GLN A 43 -10.63 -12.13 6.12
N VAL A 44 -10.27 -11.62 4.93
CA VAL A 44 -10.85 -10.39 4.40
C VAL A 44 -12.02 -10.65 3.46
N SER A 45 -12.94 -9.68 3.41
CA SER A 45 -14.06 -9.68 2.49
C SER A 45 -13.61 -9.79 1.03
N PRO A 46 -14.49 -10.29 0.14
CA PRO A 46 -14.21 -10.33 -1.29
C PRO A 46 -13.85 -8.95 -1.87
N ILE A 47 -14.42 -7.88 -1.33
CA ILE A 47 -14.16 -6.50 -1.80
C ILE A 47 -12.69 -6.13 -1.62
N VAL A 48 -12.13 -6.37 -0.42
CA VAL A 48 -10.72 -6.09 -0.11
C VAL A 48 -9.80 -6.91 -1.01
N ARG A 49 -10.12 -8.20 -1.19
CA ARG A 49 -9.34 -9.13 -2.00
C ARG A 49 -9.32 -8.77 -3.48
N ASP A 50 -10.48 -8.44 -4.03
CA ASP A 50 -10.61 -8.03 -5.43
C ASP A 50 -9.90 -6.69 -5.67
N ALA A 51 -10.01 -5.76 -4.73
CA ALA A 51 -9.34 -4.47 -4.81
C ALA A 51 -7.82 -4.61 -4.75
N PHE A 52 -7.30 -5.48 -3.87
CA PHE A 52 -5.88 -5.84 -3.86
C PHE A 52 -5.44 -6.46 -5.18
N ALA A 53 -6.21 -7.41 -5.73
CA ALA A 53 -5.87 -8.04 -7.01
C ALA A 53 -5.78 -7.01 -8.14
N VAL A 54 -6.67 -6.02 -8.18
CA VAL A 54 -6.60 -4.92 -9.15
C VAL A 54 -5.33 -4.07 -8.96
N ALA A 55 -5.03 -3.66 -7.72
CA ALA A 55 -3.82 -2.90 -7.42
C ALA A 55 -2.54 -3.68 -7.77
N HIS A 56 -2.49 -4.97 -7.44
CA HIS A 56 -1.36 -5.82 -7.77
C HIS A 56 -1.14 -5.91 -9.28
N ARG A 57 -2.20 -6.15 -10.06
CA ARG A 57 -2.11 -6.18 -11.53
C ARG A 57 -1.62 -4.85 -12.11
N TYR A 58 -2.07 -3.73 -11.54
CA TYR A 58 -1.64 -2.40 -11.95
C TYR A 58 -0.13 -2.21 -11.75
N TRP A 59 0.38 -2.50 -10.55
CA TRP A 59 1.77 -2.22 -10.18
C TRP A 59 2.79 -3.24 -10.68
N PHE A 60 2.40 -4.51 -10.84
CA PHE A 60 3.33 -5.62 -11.14
C PHE A 60 3.12 -6.28 -12.50
N GLU A 61 1.90 -6.27 -13.06
CA GLU A 61 1.59 -7.01 -14.29
C GLU A 61 1.51 -6.12 -15.53
N GLY A 62 1.75 -4.81 -15.38
CA GLY A 62 1.74 -3.85 -16.49
C GLY A 62 0.35 -3.63 -17.10
N ALA A 63 -0.71 -3.91 -16.34
CA ALA A 63 -2.09 -3.73 -16.79
C ALA A 63 -2.45 -2.24 -16.99
N GLU A 64 -1.78 -1.33 -16.27
CA GLU A 64 -1.87 0.15 -16.35
C GLU A 64 -3.32 0.68 -16.53
N ASN A 65 -4.29 -0.02 -15.96
CA ASN A 65 -5.72 0.29 -16.11
C ASN A 65 -6.21 1.11 -14.93
N GLU A 66 -6.05 2.43 -15.03
CA GLU A 66 -6.49 3.39 -14.02
C GLU A 66 -8.00 3.35 -13.78
N HIS A 67 -8.80 3.01 -14.80
CA HIS A 67 -10.26 2.89 -14.66
C HIS A 67 -10.64 1.73 -13.73
N GLU A 68 -9.99 0.58 -13.87
CA GLU A 68 -10.23 -0.56 -12.95
C GLU A 68 -9.78 -0.23 -11.53
N LEU A 69 -8.63 0.44 -11.37
CA LEU A 69 -8.11 0.84 -10.07
C LEU A 69 -9.04 1.84 -9.37
N ASN A 70 -9.55 2.83 -10.11
CA ASN A 70 -10.55 3.77 -9.59
C ASN A 70 -11.88 3.06 -9.24
N ALA A 71 -12.34 2.13 -10.07
CA ALA A 71 -13.55 1.36 -9.77
C ALA A 71 -13.40 0.50 -8.51
N ALA A 72 -12.23 -0.11 -8.30
CA ALA A 72 -11.91 -0.83 -7.07
C ALA A 72 -11.90 0.11 -5.85
N ARG A 73 -11.26 1.27 -5.99
CA ARG A 73 -11.22 2.31 -4.95
C ARG A 73 -12.61 2.78 -4.52
N ILE A 74 -13.52 3.02 -5.47
CA ILE A 74 -14.90 3.41 -5.17
C ILE A 74 -15.60 2.30 -4.36
N LYS A 75 -15.47 1.04 -4.77
CA LYS A 75 -16.07 -0.08 -4.03
C LYS A 75 -15.54 -0.21 -2.61
N CYS A 76 -14.25 0.08 -2.40
CA CYS A 76 -13.66 0.14 -1.07
C CYS A 76 -14.24 1.27 -0.20
N TRP A 77 -14.53 2.42 -0.79
CA TRP A 77 -15.24 3.50 -0.10
C TRP A 77 -16.69 3.12 0.23
N ASP A 78 -17.43 2.61 -0.74
CA ASP A 78 -18.82 2.15 -0.54
C ASP A 78 -18.89 1.08 0.56
N PHE A 79 -17.88 0.22 0.65
CA PHE A 79 -17.75 -0.78 1.70
C PHE A 79 -17.58 -0.18 3.09
N LEU A 80 -16.68 0.80 3.24
CA LEU A 80 -16.50 1.51 4.52
C LEU A 80 -17.75 2.32 4.90
N GLU A 81 -18.39 2.98 3.94
CA GLU A 81 -19.63 3.72 4.14
C GLU A 81 -20.75 2.79 4.61
N ALA A 82 -20.90 1.62 3.99
CA ALA A 82 -21.88 0.62 4.38
C ALA A 82 -21.65 0.06 5.80
N LYS A 83 -20.40 0.06 6.29
CA LYS A 83 -20.06 -0.27 7.68
C LYS A 83 -20.32 0.88 8.65
N GLY A 84 -20.62 2.10 8.16
CA GLY A 84 -20.70 3.32 8.96
C GLY A 84 -19.34 3.88 9.37
N ARG A 85 -18.29 3.63 8.56
CA ARG A 85 -16.88 3.86 8.88
C ARG A 85 -16.18 4.76 7.86
N ASP A 86 -16.90 5.79 7.42
CA ASP A 86 -16.43 6.81 6.50
C ASP A 86 -15.22 7.60 7.05
N VAL A 87 -15.14 7.76 8.38
CA VAL A 87 -14.03 8.41 9.09
C VAL A 87 -13.31 7.47 10.07
N GLU A 88 -14.07 6.62 10.76
CA GLU A 88 -13.54 5.77 11.83
C GLU A 88 -12.83 4.52 11.30
N ILE A 89 -11.89 4.00 12.09
CA ILE A 89 -11.15 2.77 11.82
C ILE A 89 -11.31 1.90 13.06
N GLU A 90 -12.21 0.91 13.00
CA GLU A 90 -12.62 0.13 14.17
C GLU A 90 -12.00 -1.28 14.17
N ASP A 91 -11.73 -1.85 13.00
CA ASP A 91 -11.13 -3.18 12.88
C ASP A 91 -9.98 -3.27 11.87
N ASN A 92 -9.36 -4.45 11.84
CA ASN A 92 -8.23 -4.77 10.95
C ASN A 92 -8.61 -4.64 9.47
N GLU A 93 -9.86 -4.93 9.11
CA GLU A 93 -10.31 -4.85 7.73
C GLU A 93 -10.43 -3.39 7.27
N ASP A 94 -10.90 -2.50 8.14
CA ASP A 94 -10.90 -1.06 7.86
C ASP A 94 -9.47 -0.55 7.64
N ALA A 95 -8.55 -0.93 8.54
CA ALA A 95 -7.14 -0.58 8.39
C ALA A 95 -6.55 -1.13 7.08
N ALA A 96 -6.89 -2.36 6.69
CA ALA A 96 -6.45 -2.96 5.43
C ALA A 96 -6.99 -2.21 4.21
N VAL A 97 -8.27 -1.80 4.22
CA VAL A 97 -8.86 -0.96 3.16
C VAL A 97 -8.18 0.41 3.09
N ARG A 98 -7.91 1.04 4.24
CA ARG A 98 -7.24 2.34 4.30
C ARG A 98 -5.81 2.26 3.79
N ALA A 99 -5.09 1.17 4.09
CA ALA A 99 -3.76 0.89 3.53
C ALA A 99 -3.82 0.68 2.00
N LEU A 100 -4.86 0.00 1.49
CA LEU A 100 -5.10 -0.18 0.06
C LEU A 100 -5.25 1.15 -0.69
N PHE A 101 -5.87 2.16 -0.07
CA PHE A 101 -6.01 3.46 -0.72
C PHE A 101 -4.67 4.11 -1.09
N CYS A 102 -3.61 3.89 -0.31
CA CYS A 102 -2.28 4.44 -0.60
C CYS A 102 -1.73 4.05 -1.97
N VAL A 103 -2.20 2.93 -2.55
CA VAL A 103 -1.73 2.41 -3.85
C VAL A 103 -2.77 2.50 -4.97
N MET A 104 -3.87 3.23 -4.74
CA MET A 104 -4.99 3.34 -5.67
C MET A 104 -5.13 4.72 -6.34
N TYR A 105 -4.14 5.61 -6.21
CA TYR A 105 -4.10 6.94 -6.83
C TYR A 105 -2.88 7.08 -7.77
N PRO A 106 -2.86 6.38 -8.92
CA PRO A 106 -1.70 6.36 -9.79
C PRO A 106 -1.36 7.73 -10.40
N ASP A 107 -2.37 8.58 -10.55
CA ASP A 107 -2.28 9.96 -11.04
C ASP A 107 -1.58 10.90 -10.07
N ARG A 108 -1.40 10.49 -8.82
CA ARG A 108 -0.78 11.27 -7.73
C ARG A 108 0.65 10.84 -7.43
N VAL A 109 1.18 9.85 -8.15
CA VAL A 109 2.52 9.29 -7.87
C VAL A 109 3.66 10.22 -8.26
N SER A 110 3.40 11.25 -9.07
CA SER A 110 4.36 12.32 -9.35
C SER A 110 4.33 13.46 -8.32
N ASP A 111 3.58 13.30 -7.22
CA ASP A 111 3.49 14.27 -6.13
C ASP A 111 4.21 13.68 -4.91
N GLU A 112 5.43 14.17 -4.64
CA GLU A 112 6.31 13.66 -3.57
C GLU A 112 5.64 13.74 -2.20
N ASP A 113 4.91 14.83 -1.92
CA ASP A 113 4.20 15.02 -0.66
C ASP A 113 3.12 13.95 -0.51
N PHE A 114 2.37 13.67 -1.57
CA PHE A 114 1.37 12.59 -1.58
C PHE A 114 2.01 11.22 -1.35
N VAL A 115 3.15 10.93 -1.98
CA VAL A 115 3.85 9.64 -1.83
C VAL A 115 4.33 9.46 -0.39
N GLN A 116 4.91 10.50 0.20
CA GLN A 116 5.41 10.47 1.58
C GLN A 116 4.26 10.34 2.59
N GLU A 117 3.19 11.13 2.43
CA GLU A 117 1.99 11.02 3.27
C GLU A 117 1.35 9.63 3.16
N SER A 118 1.28 9.08 1.96
CA SER A 118 0.77 7.72 1.71
C SER A 118 1.64 6.67 2.39
N PHE A 119 2.96 6.85 2.41
CA PHE A 119 3.90 5.94 3.06
C PHE A 119 3.73 5.93 4.58
N ASP A 120 3.66 7.11 5.20
CA ASP A 120 3.48 7.24 6.64
C ASP A 120 2.10 6.74 7.08
N TRP A 121 1.05 7.13 6.37
CA TRP A 121 -0.31 6.68 6.62
C TRP A 121 -0.45 5.16 6.49
N PHE A 122 0.20 4.58 5.47
CA PHE A 122 0.21 3.14 5.27
C PHE A 122 0.73 2.40 6.50
N PHE A 123 1.89 2.80 7.03
CA PHE A 123 2.47 2.13 8.20
C PHE A 123 1.66 2.37 9.47
N GLU A 124 0.97 3.51 9.60
CA GLU A 124 -0.01 3.68 10.67
C GLU A 124 -1.11 2.60 10.59
N MET A 125 -1.64 2.33 9.40
CA MET A 125 -2.67 1.30 9.21
C MET A 125 -2.14 -0.11 9.44
N ILE A 126 -0.97 -0.45 8.88
CA ILE A 126 -0.37 -1.77 9.07
C ILE A 126 -0.07 -2.05 10.54
N ASN A 127 0.41 -1.05 11.28
CA ASN A 127 0.70 -1.18 12.71
C ASN A 127 -0.56 -1.37 13.58
N ARG A 128 -1.75 -0.96 13.09
CA ARG A 128 -3.03 -1.28 13.72
C ARG A 128 -3.42 -2.75 13.54
N ILE A 129 -3.08 -3.35 12.40
CA ILE A 129 -3.42 -4.75 12.08
C ILE A 129 -2.52 -5.71 12.87
N GLY A 130 -1.21 -5.45 12.90
CA GLY A 130 -0.27 -6.36 13.54
C GLY A 130 1.21 -5.98 13.40
N ASP A 131 2.08 -6.91 13.82
CA ASP A 131 3.52 -6.75 13.70
C ASP A 131 4.07 -7.40 12.43
N PHE A 132 4.30 -6.57 11.41
CA PHE A 132 4.84 -7.02 10.13
C PHE A 132 6.29 -6.56 9.89
N GLY A 133 6.99 -6.04 10.91
CA GLY A 133 8.33 -5.43 10.74
C GLY A 133 9.34 -6.32 10.02
N HIS A 134 9.39 -7.60 10.39
CA HIS A 134 10.29 -8.57 9.74
C HIS A 134 9.90 -8.88 8.29
N ALA A 135 8.60 -8.88 7.97
CA ALA A 135 8.12 -9.10 6.61
C ALA A 135 8.48 -7.92 5.70
N PHE A 136 8.29 -6.69 6.17
CA PHE A 136 8.66 -5.48 5.44
C PHE A 136 10.18 -5.34 5.23
N GLU A 137 10.99 -5.77 6.19
CA GLU A 137 12.45 -5.83 6.04
C GLU A 137 12.87 -6.75 4.87
N GLN A 138 12.23 -7.92 4.76
CA GLN A 138 12.47 -8.84 3.65
C GLN A 138 11.96 -8.26 2.31
N ALA A 139 10.84 -7.55 2.33
CA ALA A 139 10.28 -6.91 1.15
C ALA A 139 11.20 -5.81 0.61
N ALA A 140 11.69 -4.93 1.48
CA ALA A 140 12.59 -3.83 1.11
C ALA A 140 13.88 -4.37 0.47
N THR A 141 14.38 -5.51 0.97
CA THR A 141 15.59 -6.16 0.43
C THR A 141 15.38 -6.72 -0.98
N ARG A 142 14.16 -7.14 -1.33
CA ARG A 142 13.84 -7.68 -2.67
C ARG A 142 13.67 -6.57 -3.69
N VAL A 143 13.03 -5.45 -3.31
CA VAL A 143 12.82 -4.32 -4.22
C VAL A 143 14.18 -3.71 -4.62
N THR A 144 15.10 -3.53 -3.67
CA THR A 144 16.43 -2.94 -3.96
C THR A 144 17.35 -3.83 -4.80
N ARG A 145 17.21 -5.16 -4.74
CA ARG A 145 18.05 -6.10 -5.52
C ARG A 145 17.69 -6.18 -7.01
N THR A 146 16.56 -5.62 -7.41
CA THR A 146 16.14 -5.63 -8.82
C THR A 146 16.77 -4.47 -9.61
N ALA A 147 17.51 -3.59 -8.95
CA ALA A 147 18.17 -2.40 -9.51
C ALA A 147 19.69 -2.59 -9.78
N GLU A 148 20.24 -3.79 -9.57
CA GLU A 148 21.63 -4.17 -9.92
C GLU A 148 21.65 -5.13 -11.13
#